data_AF-A0A0P6RU45-F1
#
_entry.id   AF-A0A0P6RU45-F1
#
_cell.length_a   1.000
_cell.length_b   1.000
_cell.length_c   1.000
_cell.angle_alpha   90.00
_cell.angle_beta   90.00
_cell.angle_gamma   90.00
#
_symmetry.space_group_name_H-M   'P 1'
#
loop_
_entity.id
_entity.type
_entity.pdbx_description
1 polymer ?
#
loop_
_entity_poly.entity_id
_entity_poly.type
_entity_poly.pdbx_seq_one_letter_code
_entity_poly.pdbx_strand_id
1 'polypeptide(L)'
;MALAYTLPDRLPLWQRFLFAVPLLGRISKEVAYGDEENFIYALAILICLWGSSILLFGIPGLYLPAVALVPVMFILLIAISRG
;
A
#
# COMPACT_ATOMS: atom_id res chain seq x y z
N MET A 1 -2.77 -25.15 6.25
CA MET A 1 -3.37 -23.84 5.92
C MET A 1 -3.42 -23.77 4.40
N ALA A 2 -4.58 -24.05 3.79
CA ALA A 2 -4.73 -23.89 2.35
C ALA A 2 -4.64 -22.40 2.03
N LEU A 3 -3.75 -22.01 1.12
CA LEU A 3 -3.69 -20.62 0.66
C LEU A 3 -4.94 -20.33 -0.18
N ALA A 4 -5.61 -19.22 0.09
CA ALA A 4 -6.77 -18.76 -0.68
C ALA A 4 -6.41 -18.27 -2.11
N TYR A 5 -5.13 -18.30 -2.47
CA TYR A 5 -4.61 -17.79 -3.73
C TYR A 5 -3.38 -18.59 -4.18
N THR A 6 -3.17 -18.66 -5.49
CA THR A 6 -2.01 -19.33 -6.11
C THR A 6 -0.92 -18.32 -6.45
N LEU A 7 0.30 -18.54 -5.97
CA LEU A 7 1.45 -17.69 -6.28
C LEU A 7 2.16 -18.17 -7.56
N PRO A 8 2.70 -17.25 -8.40
CA PRO A 8 3.52 -17.62 -9.54
C PRO A 8 4.91 -18.11 -9.11
N ASP A 9 5.48 -19.08 -9.86
CA ASP A 9 6.78 -19.72 -9.55
C ASP A 9 7.98 -18.76 -9.60
N ARG A 10 7.86 -17.64 -10.34
CA ARG A 10 8.87 -16.57 -10.39
C ARG A 10 8.28 -15.22 -10.00
N LEU A 11 8.70 -14.72 -8.84
CA LEU A 11 8.38 -13.38 -8.37
C LEU A 11 9.49 -12.39 -8.76
N PRO A 12 9.18 -11.24 -9.40
CA PRO A 12 10.12 -10.15 -9.62
C PRO A 12 10.70 -9.63 -8.29
N LEU A 13 11.91 -9.06 -8.34
CA LEU A 13 12.66 -8.63 -7.15
C LEU A 13 11.84 -7.69 -6.26
N TRP A 14 11.09 -6.76 -6.84
CA TRP A 14 10.24 -5.82 -6.10
C TRP A 14 9.11 -6.49 -5.32
N GLN A 15 8.47 -7.53 -5.88
CA GLN A 15 7.43 -8.28 -5.19
C GLN A 15 8.01 -9.08 -4.03
N ARG A 16 9.24 -9.59 -4.14
CA ARG A 16 9.90 -10.29 -3.03
C ARG A 16 10.11 -9.38 -1.82
N PHE A 17 10.54 -8.15 -2.06
CA PHE A 17 10.69 -7.16 -0.99
C PHE A 17 9.34 -6.80 -0.34
N LEU A 18 8.30 -6.56 -1.14
CA LEU A 18 6.96 -6.28 -0.61
C LEU A 18 6.37 -7.47 0.18
N PHE A 19 6.57 -8.69 -0.32
CA PHE A 19 6.06 -9.92 0.28
C PHE A 19 6.85 -10.41 1.49
N ALA A 20 8.02 -9.82 1.77
CA ALA A 20 8.81 -10.08 2.96
C ALA A 20 8.25 -9.40 4.22
N VAL A 21 7.45 -8.33 4.06
CA VAL A 21 6.82 -7.65 5.18
C VAL A 21 5.70 -8.53 5.74
N PRO A 22 5.71 -8.93 7.03
CA PRO A 22 4.84 -10.01 7.52
C PRO A 22 3.34 -9.70 7.44
N LEU A 23 2.93 -8.45 7.67
CA LEU A 23 1.52 -8.04 7.59
C LEU A 23 1.17 -7.52 6.19
N LEU A 24 1.92 -6.52 5.71
CA LEU A 24 1.67 -5.91 4.39
C LEU A 24 1.85 -6.93 3.26
N GLY A 25 2.86 -7.80 3.35
CA GLY A 25 3.12 -8.85 2.39
C GLY A 25 2.04 -9.91 2.32
N ARG A 26 1.29 -10.14 3.41
CA ARG A 26 0.11 -11.02 3.40
C ARG A 26 -1.06 -10.37 2.68
N ILE A 27 -1.42 -9.16 3.08
CA ILE A 27 -2.52 -8.39 2.47
C ILE A 27 -2.25 -8.19 0.97
N SER A 28 -1.01 -7.83 0.59
CA SER A 28 -0.67 -7.61 -0.81
C SER A 28 -0.78 -8.87 -1.67
N LYS A 29 -0.54 -10.05 -1.10
CA LYS A 29 -0.73 -11.31 -1.84
C LYS A 29 -2.20 -11.65 -2.01
N GLU A 30 -3.00 -11.41 -0.98
CA GLU A 30 -4.45 -11.61 -1.00
C GLU A 30 -5.15 -10.67 -1.99
N VAL A 31 -4.68 -9.42 -2.09
CA VAL A 31 -5.21 -8.44 -3.05
C VAL A 31 -4.73 -8.71 -4.48
N ALA A 32 -3.48 -9.15 -4.67
CA ALA A 32 -2.92 -9.34 -6.01
C ALA A 32 -3.29 -10.68 -6.67
N TYR A 33 -3.46 -11.74 -5.88
CA TYR A 33 -3.66 -13.10 -6.39
C TYR A 33 -4.90 -13.79 -5.84
N GLY A 34 -5.61 -13.19 -4.87
CA GLY A 34 -6.87 -13.71 -4.35
C GLY A 34 -8.08 -13.19 -5.11
N ASP A 35 -9.25 -13.30 -4.47
CA ASP A 35 -10.53 -12.89 -5.05
C ASP A 35 -10.60 -11.36 -5.28
N GLU A 36 -11.36 -10.95 -6.30
CA GLU A 36 -11.51 -9.54 -6.67
C GLU A 36 -12.04 -8.66 -5.52
N GLU A 37 -12.85 -9.26 -4.63
CA GLU A 37 -13.43 -8.61 -3.45
C GLU A 37 -12.37 -8.16 -2.43
N ASN A 38 -11.21 -8.85 -2.39
CA ASN A 38 -10.12 -8.51 -1.46
C ASN A 38 -9.58 -7.10 -1.70
N PHE A 39 -9.64 -6.60 -2.94
CA PHE A 39 -9.27 -5.23 -3.24
C PHE A 39 -10.19 -4.23 -2.53
N ILE A 40 -11.50 -4.49 -2.54
CA ILE A 40 -12.49 -3.63 -1.90
C ILE A 40 -12.28 -3.65 -0.38
N TYR A 41 -12.04 -4.83 0.21
CA TYR A 41 -11.76 -4.94 1.65
C TYR A 41 -10.47 -4.22 2.05
N ALA A 42 -9.40 -4.34 1.28
CA ALA A 42 -8.14 -3.65 1.54
C ALA A 42 -8.31 -2.12 1.45
N LEU A 43 -9.07 -1.63 0.47
CA LEU A 43 -9.39 -0.21 0.34
C LEU A 43 -10.22 0.29 1.53
N ALA A 44 -11.25 -0.46 1.93
CA ALA A 44 -12.07 -0.12 3.10
C ALA A 44 -11.21 -0.04 4.38
N ILE A 45 -10.32 -1.00 4.61
CA ILE A 45 -9.39 -1.00 5.75
C ILE A 45 -8.48 0.24 5.72
N LEU A 46 -7.96 0.61 4.55
CA LEU A 46 -7.10 1.78 4.40
C LEU A 46 -7.85 3.08 4.74
N ILE A 47 -9.10 3.22 4.30
CA ILE A 47 -9.96 4.36 4.63
C ILE A 47 -10.26 4.39 6.13
N CYS A 48 -10.58 3.23 6.74
CA CYS A 48 -10.84 3.14 8.18
C CYS A 48 -9.59 3.48 9.02
N LEU A 49 -8.41 3.02 8.61
CA LEU A 49 -7.15 3.36 9.27
C LEU A 49 -6.85 4.86 9.18
N TRP A 50 -7.07 5.45 8.01
CA TRP A 50 -6.91 6.89 7.83
C TRP A 50 -7.92 7.69 8.67
N GLY A 51 -9.20 7.30 8.65
CA GLY A 51 -10.22 7.89 9.50
C GLY A 51 -9.88 7.78 10.99
N SER A 52 -9.36 6.63 11.43
CA SER A 52 -8.86 6.44 12.80
C SER A 52 -7.72 7.39 13.13
N SER A 53 -6.81 7.63 12.18
CA SER A 53 -5.74 8.63 12.35
C SER A 53 -6.28 10.05 12.50
N ILE A 54 -7.35 10.41 11.79
CA ILE A 54 -8.01 11.72 11.95
C ILE A 54 -8.64 11.83 13.33
N LEU A 55 -9.28 10.77 13.83
CA LEU A 55 -9.89 10.77 15.16
C LEU A 55 -8.86 10.83 16.30
N LEU A 56 -7.71 10.14 16.14
CA LEU A 56 -6.66 10.09 17.15
C LEU A 56 -5.79 11.35 17.17
N PHE A 57 -5.45 11.91 16.00
CA PHE A 57 -4.46 12.98 15.88
C PHE A 57 -5.05 14.30 15.36
N GLY A 58 -6.35 14.34 15.01
CA GLY A 58 -7.02 15.52 14.50
C GLY A 58 -6.57 15.90 13.09
N ILE A 59 -6.39 17.21 12.88
CA ILE A 59 -5.96 17.80 11.60
C ILE A 59 -4.63 17.20 11.07
N PRO A 60 -3.60 16.97 11.90
CA PRO A 60 -2.40 16.23 11.47
C PRO A 60 -2.68 14.89 10.77
N GLY A 61 -3.66 14.12 11.27
CA GLY A 61 -4.07 12.85 10.65
C GLY A 61 -4.68 13.03 9.25
N LEU A 62 -5.38 14.15 9.02
CA LEU A 62 -5.93 14.51 7.73
C LEU A 62 -4.83 14.85 6.71
N TYR A 63 -3.73 15.47 7.16
CA TYR A 63 -2.61 15.84 6.28
C TYR A 63 -1.66 14.68 5.94
N LEU A 64 -1.83 13.47 6.50
CA LEU A 64 -0.95 12.33 6.23
C LEU A 64 -0.76 12.00 4.73
N PRO A 65 -1.81 11.98 3.88
CA PRO A 65 -1.63 11.73 2.46
C PRO A 65 -0.80 12.82 1.77
N ALA A 66 -0.98 14.09 2.18
CA ALA A 66 -0.21 15.20 1.62
C ALA A 66 1.27 15.08 1.97
N VAL A 67 1.60 14.74 3.22
CA VAL A 67 2.98 14.52 3.66
C VAL A 67 3.61 13.30 2.98
N ALA A 68 2.85 12.21 2.81
CA ALA A 68 3.34 11.02 2.11
C ALA A 68 3.67 11.27 0.63
N LEU A 69 3.02 12.25 -0.01
CA LEU A 69 3.28 12.66 -1.40
C LEU A 69 4.48 13.61 -1.56
N VAL A 70 5.03 14.16 -0.48
CA VAL A 70 6.22 15.04 -0.52
C VAL A 70 7.40 14.42 -1.29
N PRO A 71 7.87 13.19 -1.00
CA PRO A 71 8.96 12.58 -1.77
C PRO A 71 8.60 12.38 -3.24
N VAL A 72 7.33 12.13 -3.57
CA VAL A 72 6.86 12.02 -4.97
C VAL A 72 7.04 13.36 -5.68
N MET A 73 6.66 14.46 -5.04
CA MET A 73 6.87 15.80 -5.58
C MET A 73 8.35 16.13 -5.76
N PHE A 74 9.21 15.76 -4.79
CA PHE A 74 10.66 15.93 -4.95
C PHE A 74 11.22 15.14 -6.15
N ILE A 75 10.83 13.86 -6.29
CA ILE A 75 11.24 13.04 -7.43
C ILE A 75 10.75 13.66 -8.74
N LEU A 76 9.50 14.12 -8.79
CA LEU A 76 8.93 14.79 -9.96
C LEU A 76 9.72 16.04 -10.33
N LEU A 77 9.99 16.92 -9.35
CA LEU A 77 10.76 18.14 -9.56
C LEU A 77 12.18 17.84 -10.07
N ILE A 78 12.85 16.84 -9.49
CA ILE A 78 14.16 16.39 -9.97
C ILE A 78 14.05 15.86 -11.39
N ALA A 79 13.05 15.03 -11.69
CA ALA A 79 12.87 14.43 -13.01
C ALA A 79 12.67 15.48 -14.11
N ILE A 80 11.83 16.50 -13.86
CA ILE A 80 11.59 17.57 -14.84
C ILE A 80 12.75 18.57 -14.92
N SER A 81 13.52 18.74 -13.85
CA SER A 81 14.68 19.64 -13.83
C SER A 81 15.92 19.03 -14.49
N ARG A 82 15.86 17.75 -14.91
CA ARG A 82 17.00 17.04 -15.51
C ARG A 82 17.21 17.28 -17.01
N GLY A 83 16.37 18.10 -17.65
CA GLY A 83 16.53 18.51 -19.06
C GLY A 83 16.21 17.40 -20.03
#